data_AF-A0A0G4GAB4-F1
#
_entry.id   AF-A0A0G4GAB4-F1
#
_cell.length_a   1.000
_cell.length_b   1.000
_cell.length_c   1.000
_cell.angle_alpha   90.00
_cell.angle_beta   90.00
_cell.angle_gamma   90.00
#
_symmetry.space_group_name_H-M   'P 1'
#
loop_
_entity.id
_entity.type
_entity.pdbx_description
1 polymer ?
#
loop_
_entity_poly.entity_id
_entity_poly.type
_entity_poly.pdbx_seq_one_letter_code
_entity_poly.pdbx_strand_id
1 'polypeptide(L)'
;MAVLSKYMQQAAAATRLGKAPVEMPKKLDKSMSFRDYYKHSPVAFWLQIHNPTRMPFWSRVWEQQFENRQLLGLGWTGPFLTMALVALTGMYGPAPMDRADLSWMNSLRFRMRTAYINEGRRPAYEIEKVRGDIRYMYRGIDHNYTLNEKYDLLFKLRENYLIERHPGIQYPFVYRQFNKLSEQPDTFFARTYPTPQASPHFEHHGNGHH
;
A
#
# COMPACT_ATOMS: atom_id res chain seq x y z
N MET A 1 51.18 14.17 20.15
CA MET A 1 52.23 15.07 20.67
C MET A 1 53.21 14.36 21.60
N ALA A 2 52.77 13.61 22.62
CA ALA A 2 53.67 12.99 23.63
C ALA A 2 54.60 11.86 23.13
N VAL A 3 54.24 11.16 22.05
CA VAL A 3 55.09 10.10 21.47
C VAL A 3 56.26 10.69 20.68
N LEU A 4 55.99 11.73 19.89
CA LEU A 4 57.00 12.45 19.10
C LEU A 4 58.06 13.11 19.99
N SER A 5 57.69 13.67 21.15
CA SER A 5 58.67 14.26 22.07
C SER A 5 59.60 13.22 22.69
N LYS A 6 59.11 12.01 23.01
CA LYS A 6 59.94 10.90 23.49
C LYS A 6 60.93 10.41 22.44
N TYR A 7 60.51 10.29 21.18
CA TYR A 7 61.41 9.91 20.08
C TYR A 7 62.46 10.99 19.79
N MET A 8 62.09 12.27 19.86
CA MET A 8 63.06 13.37 19.70
C MET A 8 64.08 13.41 20.85
N GLN A 9 63.67 13.14 22.08
CA GLN A 9 64.57 13.03 23.24
C GLN A 9 65.52 11.83 23.12
N GLN A 10 65.03 10.68 22.64
CA GLN A 10 65.85 9.49 22.40
C GLN A 10 66.82 9.68 21.22
N ALA A 11 66.40 10.35 20.15
CA ALA A 11 67.26 10.68 19.01
C ALA A 11 68.37 11.66 19.40
N ALA A 12 68.07 12.68 20.22
CA ALA A 12 69.05 13.62 20.76
C ALA A 12 70.02 12.98 21.76
N ALA A 13 69.55 12.00 22.55
CA ALA A 13 70.41 11.22 23.43
C ALA A 13 71.35 10.28 22.63
N ALA A 14 70.88 9.70 21.53
CA ALA A 14 71.68 8.84 20.65
C ALA A 14 72.79 9.61 19.93
N THR A 15 72.53 10.85 19.48
CA THR A 15 73.55 11.72 18.85
C THR A 15 74.67 12.11 19.81
N ARG A 16 74.34 12.36 21.09
CA ARG A 16 75.34 12.66 22.14
C ARG A 16 76.24 11.47 22.47
N LEU A 17 75.78 10.24 22.23
CA LEU A 17 76.51 9.01 22.51
C LEU A 17 77.28 8.46 21.30
N GLY A 18 77.32 9.19 20.17
CA GLY A 18 78.00 8.75 18.94
C GLY A 18 77.38 7.49 18.31
N LYS A 19 76.15 7.14 18.69
CA LYS A 19 75.42 5.98 18.12
C LYS A 19 74.59 6.44 16.93
N ALA A 20 74.42 5.54 15.95
CA ALA A 20 73.64 5.81 14.74
C ALA A 20 72.26 6.39 15.07
N PRO A 21 71.76 7.38 14.30
CA PRO A 21 70.50 8.04 14.59
C PRO A 21 69.34 7.02 14.59
N VAL A 22 68.47 7.10 15.59
CA VAL A 22 67.27 6.24 15.70
C VAL A 22 66.41 6.48 14.46
N GLU A 23 66.27 5.46 13.59
CA GLU A 23 65.44 5.54 12.39
C GLU A 23 63.99 5.82 12.78
N MET A 24 63.44 6.93 12.29
CA MET A 24 62.03 7.23 12.51
C MET A 24 61.17 6.21 11.74
N PRO A 25 60.03 5.76 12.31
CA PRO A 25 59.12 4.88 11.59
C PRO A 25 58.72 5.54 10.27
N LYS A 26 58.86 4.79 9.18
CA LYS A 26 58.58 5.26 7.81
C LYS A 26 57.19 5.89 7.76
N LYS A 27 57.11 7.10 7.21
CA LYS A 27 55.86 7.86 7.11
C LYS A 27 54.84 7.02 6.32
N LEU A 28 53.60 6.98 6.82
CA LEU A 28 52.51 6.32 6.11
C LEU A 28 52.08 7.22 4.94
N ASP A 29 52.52 6.89 3.73
CA ASP A 29 52.31 7.72 2.53
C ASP A 29 50.92 7.51 1.89
N LYS A 30 50.24 6.40 2.22
CA LYS A 30 48.93 6.06 1.65
C LYS A 30 47.82 6.28 2.67
N SER A 31 46.80 7.05 2.31
CA SER A 31 45.56 7.12 3.07
C SER A 31 44.84 5.76 3.00
N MET A 32 44.71 5.08 4.14
CA MET A 32 43.93 3.84 4.21
C MET A 32 42.43 4.16 4.18
N SER A 33 41.67 3.43 3.37
CA SER A 33 40.21 3.52 3.39
C SER A 33 39.67 2.85 4.65
N PHE A 34 38.57 3.36 5.19
CA PHE A 34 37.88 2.77 6.34
C PHE A 34 37.51 1.29 6.09
N ARG A 35 37.22 0.94 4.83
CA ARG A 35 36.92 -0.43 4.40
C ARG A 35 38.12 -1.38 4.48
N ASP A 36 39.32 -0.86 4.33
CA ASP A 36 40.56 -1.65 4.44
C ASP A 36 40.92 -1.91 5.90
N TYR A 37 40.47 -1.03 6.81
CA TYR A 37 40.67 -1.17 8.25
C TYR A 37 39.64 -2.13 8.88
N TYR A 38 38.38 -2.07 8.46
CA TYR A 38 37.31 -2.96 8.92
C TYR A 38 36.99 -4.03 7.88
N LYS A 39 37.64 -5.20 8.00
CA LYS A 39 37.47 -6.36 7.08
C LYS A 39 36.05 -6.91 6.98
N HIS A 40 35.25 -6.74 8.02
CA HIS A 40 33.85 -7.17 8.02
C HIS A 40 33.00 -5.92 8.10
N SER A 41 32.18 -5.69 7.07
CA SER A 41 31.08 -4.73 7.19
C SER A 41 30.14 -5.27 8.27
N PRO A 42 30.07 -4.66 9.47
CA PRO A 42 29.13 -5.11 10.49
C PRO A 42 27.72 -5.07 9.90
N VAL A 43 27.43 -4.11 9.03
CA VAL A 43 26.15 -3.95 8.34
C VAL A 43 25.78 -5.19 7.54
N ALA A 44 26.71 -5.81 6.80
CA ALA A 44 26.42 -7.01 6.03
C ALA A 44 26.08 -8.22 6.93
N PHE A 45 26.75 -8.32 8.08
CA PHE A 45 26.49 -9.36 9.08
C PHE A 45 25.16 -9.15 9.82
N TRP A 46 24.79 -7.90 10.12
CA TRP A 46 23.52 -7.56 10.78
C TRP A 46 22.31 -7.61 9.84
N LEU A 47 22.50 -7.36 8.54
CA LEU A 47 21.42 -7.44 7.54
C LEU A 47 21.06 -8.89 7.16
N GLN A 48 21.99 -9.84 7.32
CA GLN A 48 21.74 -11.25 7.04
C GLN A 48 21.29 -11.96 8.32
N ILE A 49 20.14 -12.63 8.28
CA ILE A 49 19.70 -13.48 9.39
C ILE A 49 20.73 -14.61 9.56
N HIS A 50 21.38 -14.65 10.71
CA HIS A 50 22.38 -15.68 11.03
C HIS A 50 21.74 -17.08 10.94
N ASN A 51 22.43 -18.01 10.26
CA ASN A 51 22.00 -19.40 10.13
C ASN A 51 22.82 -20.32 11.05
N PRO A 52 22.39 -20.56 12.31
CA PRO A 52 23.17 -21.34 13.27
C PRO A 52 23.27 -22.82 12.89
N THR A 53 22.28 -23.37 12.18
CA THR A 53 22.25 -24.79 11.80
C THR A 53 23.14 -25.09 10.59
N ARG A 54 23.65 -24.06 9.90
CA ARG A 54 24.47 -24.18 8.67
C ARG A 54 23.85 -25.03 7.55
N MET A 55 22.54 -25.26 7.62
CA MET A 55 21.77 -26.00 6.64
C MET A 55 20.93 -25.04 5.81
N PRO A 56 20.82 -25.23 4.49
CA PRO A 56 19.94 -24.41 3.66
C PRO A 56 18.47 -24.63 4.07
N PHE A 57 17.61 -23.66 3.74
CA PHE A 57 16.20 -23.67 4.14
C PHE A 57 15.47 -24.97 3.72
N TRP A 58 15.60 -25.37 2.45
CA TRP A 58 14.89 -26.54 1.92
C TRP A 58 15.35 -27.87 2.51
N SER A 59 16.64 -28.03 2.83
CA SER A 59 17.12 -29.23 3.53
C SER A 59 16.49 -29.35 4.92
N ARG A 60 16.37 -28.22 5.64
CA ARG A 60 15.68 -28.22 6.95
C ARG A 60 14.19 -28.55 6.82
N VAL A 61 13.51 -28.02 5.81
CA VAL A 61 12.11 -28.38 5.55
C VAL A 61 11.99 -29.88 5.29
N TRP A 62 12.86 -30.43 4.45
CA TRP A 62 12.86 -31.85 4.08
C TRP A 62 13.15 -32.77 5.27
N GLU A 63 14.25 -32.52 6.01
CA GLU A 63 14.65 -33.33 7.17
C GLU A 63 13.57 -33.35 8.25
N GLN A 64 12.94 -32.20 8.51
CA GLN A 64 11.86 -32.12 9.49
C GLN A 64 10.63 -32.97 9.12
N GLN A 65 10.42 -33.35 7.86
CA GLN A 65 9.29 -34.23 7.51
C GLN A 65 9.47 -35.65 8.07
N PHE A 66 10.71 -36.07 8.30
CA PHE A 66 11.05 -37.40 8.81
C PHE A 66 11.23 -37.42 10.33
N GLU A 67 11.18 -36.27 10.99
CA GLU A 67 11.15 -36.18 12.45
C GLU A 67 9.75 -36.52 12.98
N ASN A 68 9.68 -37.23 14.11
CA ASN A 68 8.42 -37.64 14.69
C ASN A 68 7.56 -36.40 15.06
N ARG A 69 6.28 -36.41 14.66
CA ARG A 69 5.26 -35.37 14.90
C ARG A 69 5.45 -34.03 14.16
N GLN A 70 6.25 -33.95 13.11
CA GLN A 70 6.51 -32.68 12.40
C GLN A 70 5.76 -32.50 11.07
N LEU A 71 5.38 -33.59 10.38
CA LEU A 71 4.70 -33.57 9.06
C LEU A 71 3.40 -32.73 9.01
N LEU A 72 2.70 -32.61 10.16
CA LEU A 72 1.54 -31.73 10.39
C LEU A 72 1.55 -31.21 11.84
N GLY A 73 2.75 -31.08 12.40
CA GLY A 73 2.96 -30.68 13.78
C GLY A 73 2.81 -29.19 14.02
N LEU A 74 3.00 -28.78 15.28
CA LEU A 74 3.09 -27.37 15.68
C LEU A 74 4.50 -26.77 15.47
N GLY A 75 5.46 -27.54 14.98
CA GLY A 75 6.75 -27.00 14.55
C GLY A 75 6.59 -26.08 13.34
N TRP A 76 7.54 -25.18 13.10
CA TRP A 76 7.40 -24.12 12.09
C TRP A 76 7.16 -24.62 10.65
N THR A 77 7.61 -25.84 10.32
CA THR A 77 7.35 -26.49 9.02
C THR A 77 5.89 -26.88 8.83
N GLY A 78 5.15 -27.21 9.90
CA GLY A 78 3.74 -27.57 9.85
C GLY A 78 2.84 -26.43 9.33
N PRO A 79 2.84 -25.23 9.95
CA PRO A 79 2.13 -24.07 9.43
C PRO A 79 2.62 -23.65 8.04
N PHE A 80 3.92 -23.73 7.76
CA PHE A 80 4.47 -23.42 6.44
C PHE A 80 3.89 -24.34 5.35
N LEU A 81 3.89 -25.65 5.57
CA LEU A 81 3.33 -26.63 4.63
C LEU A 81 1.82 -26.53 4.53
N THR A 82 1.13 -26.24 5.64
CA THR A 82 -0.31 -25.97 5.63
C THR A 82 -0.62 -24.77 4.75
N MET A 83 0.13 -23.67 4.88
CA MET A 83 -0.05 -22.48 4.03
C MET A 83 0.27 -22.77 2.57
N ALA A 84 1.31 -23.56 2.29
CA ALA A 84 1.63 -23.99 0.94
C ALA A 84 0.50 -24.84 0.35
N LEU A 85 -0.07 -25.77 1.12
CA LEU A 85 -1.20 -26.59 0.71
C LEU A 85 -2.44 -25.75 0.44
N VAL A 86 -2.76 -24.78 1.32
CA VAL A 86 -3.87 -23.83 1.10
C VAL A 86 -3.62 -22.95 -0.12
N ALA A 87 -2.38 -22.57 -0.41
CA ALA A 87 -2.06 -21.85 -1.64
C ALA A 87 -2.29 -22.73 -2.89
N LEU A 88 -1.99 -24.03 -2.81
CA LEU A 88 -2.21 -24.99 -3.91
C LEU A 88 -3.69 -25.28 -4.17
N THR A 89 -4.57 -25.17 -3.16
CA THR A 89 -6.01 -25.37 -3.38
C THR A 89 -6.67 -24.28 -4.22
N GLY A 90 -5.99 -23.16 -4.47
CA GLY A 90 -6.54 -22.03 -5.20
C GLY A 90 -7.48 -21.16 -4.35
N MET A 91 -7.55 -21.38 -3.02
CA MET A 91 -8.38 -20.57 -2.12
C MET A 91 -8.02 -19.07 -2.15
N TYR A 92 -6.75 -18.75 -2.40
CA TYR A 92 -6.26 -17.37 -2.59
C TYR A 92 -6.21 -16.92 -4.05
N GLY A 93 -6.69 -17.76 -4.98
CA GLY A 93 -6.78 -17.42 -6.39
C GLY A 93 -7.84 -16.35 -6.67
N PRO A 94 -7.80 -15.68 -7.84
CA PRO A 94 -8.86 -14.78 -8.24
C PRO A 94 -10.17 -15.56 -8.40
N ALA A 95 -11.29 -14.92 -8.04
CA ALA A 95 -12.61 -15.49 -8.27
C ALA A 95 -12.82 -15.75 -9.78
N PRO A 96 -13.52 -16.82 -10.15
CA PRO A 96 -13.93 -17.04 -11.54
C PRO A 96 -14.87 -15.92 -12.00
N MET A 97 -14.92 -15.68 -13.31
CA MET A 97 -15.59 -14.51 -13.88
C MET A 97 -17.10 -14.50 -13.59
N ASP A 98 -17.73 -15.67 -13.56
CA ASP A 98 -19.14 -15.88 -13.20
C ASP A 98 -19.50 -15.40 -11.79
N ARG A 99 -18.52 -15.19 -10.90
CA ARG A 99 -18.70 -14.71 -9.51
C ARG A 99 -18.07 -13.35 -9.24
N ALA A 100 -17.50 -12.71 -10.26
CA ALA A 100 -16.83 -11.42 -10.09
C ALA A 100 -17.79 -10.32 -9.62
N ASP A 101 -19.08 -10.39 -9.99
CA ASP A 101 -20.11 -9.42 -9.60
C ASP A 101 -20.42 -9.42 -8.09
N LEU A 102 -20.35 -10.59 -7.44
CA LEU A 102 -20.72 -10.80 -6.04
C LEU A 102 -19.80 -10.06 -5.07
N SER A 103 -18.49 -10.18 -5.26
CA SER A 103 -17.50 -9.68 -4.30
C SER A 103 -16.52 -8.69 -4.93
N TRP A 104 -15.94 -9.04 -6.07
CA TRP A 104 -14.82 -8.28 -6.64
C TRP A 104 -15.23 -6.91 -7.14
N MET A 105 -16.29 -6.81 -7.95
CA MET A 105 -16.73 -5.55 -8.55
C MET A 105 -17.29 -4.54 -7.55
N ASN A 106 -17.70 -5.02 -6.37
CA ASN A 106 -18.15 -4.17 -5.26
C ASN A 106 -17.06 -3.86 -4.25
N SER A 107 -15.86 -4.44 -4.39
CA SER A 107 -14.77 -4.23 -3.47
C SER A 107 -14.17 -2.82 -3.57
N LEU A 108 -13.70 -2.29 -2.44
CA LEU A 108 -12.97 -1.03 -2.40
C LEU A 108 -11.71 -1.09 -3.27
N ARG A 109 -10.98 -2.20 -3.23
CA ARG A 109 -9.76 -2.40 -4.02
C ARG A 109 -10.03 -2.26 -5.52
N PHE A 110 -11.10 -2.86 -6.02
CA PHE A 110 -11.49 -2.73 -7.42
C PHE A 110 -11.88 -1.29 -7.77
N ARG A 111 -12.73 -0.65 -6.96
CA ARG A 111 -13.20 0.74 -7.19
C ARG A 111 -12.06 1.75 -7.17
N MET A 112 -11.11 1.62 -6.24
CA MET A 112 -9.94 2.48 -6.16
C MET A 112 -9.00 2.27 -7.35
N ARG A 113 -8.73 1.00 -7.72
CA ARG A 113 -7.86 0.69 -8.85
C ARG A 113 -8.46 1.18 -10.17
N THR A 114 -9.76 1.02 -10.37
CA THR A 114 -10.45 1.50 -11.58
C THR A 114 -10.47 3.02 -11.66
N ALA A 115 -10.70 3.72 -10.55
CA ALA A 115 -10.59 5.18 -10.51
C ALA A 115 -9.16 5.67 -10.77
N TYR A 116 -8.14 4.96 -10.25
CA TYR A 116 -6.74 5.30 -10.47
C TYR A 116 -6.31 5.12 -11.93
N ILE A 117 -6.71 4.01 -12.57
CA ILE A 117 -6.34 3.73 -13.98
C ILE A 117 -7.09 4.68 -14.93
N ASN A 118 -8.32 5.07 -14.61
CA ASN A 118 -9.14 5.95 -15.45
C ASN A 118 -9.09 7.39 -14.94
N GLU A 119 -7.94 8.03 -15.13
CA GLU A 119 -7.73 9.41 -14.71
C GLU A 119 -8.74 10.38 -15.34
N GLY A 120 -9.29 11.28 -14.51
CA GLY A 120 -10.24 12.31 -14.96
C GLY A 120 -11.63 11.81 -15.35
N ARG A 121 -11.88 10.49 -15.29
CA ARG A 121 -13.16 9.88 -15.66
C ARG A 121 -13.88 9.29 -14.44
N ARG A 122 -15.19 9.08 -14.58
CA ARG A 122 -16.00 8.38 -13.59
C ARG A 122 -16.34 6.97 -14.08
N PRO A 123 -15.66 5.91 -13.60
CA PRO A 123 -15.86 4.54 -14.11
C PRO A 123 -17.14 3.86 -13.61
N ALA A 124 -17.94 4.51 -12.76
CA ALA A 124 -19.10 3.90 -12.11
C ALA A 124 -20.13 3.32 -13.09
N TYR A 125 -20.39 4.01 -14.20
CA TYR A 125 -21.31 3.55 -15.24
C TYR A 125 -20.78 2.28 -15.94
N GLU A 126 -19.52 2.31 -16.37
CA GLU A 126 -18.87 1.16 -17.03
C GLU A 126 -18.78 -0.07 -16.10
N ILE A 127 -18.56 0.15 -14.80
CA ILE A 127 -18.58 -0.94 -13.80
C ILE A 127 -19.94 -1.64 -13.78
N GLU A 128 -21.05 -0.89 -13.81
CA GLU A 128 -22.38 -1.51 -13.85
C GLU A 128 -22.66 -2.20 -15.18
N LYS A 129 -22.20 -1.63 -16.30
CA LYS A 129 -22.33 -2.27 -17.61
C LYS A 129 -21.62 -3.62 -17.66
N VAL A 130 -20.35 -3.66 -17.26
CA VAL A 130 -19.54 -4.88 -17.18
C VAL A 130 -20.17 -5.89 -16.22
N ARG A 131 -20.83 -5.44 -15.15
CA ARG A 131 -21.56 -6.33 -14.23
C ARG A 131 -22.72 -7.02 -14.93
N GLY A 132 -23.49 -6.28 -15.72
CA GLY A 132 -24.55 -6.83 -16.55
C GLY A 132 -24.01 -7.84 -17.56
N ASP A 133 -22.92 -7.50 -18.25
CA ASP A 133 -22.26 -8.38 -19.21
C ASP A 133 -21.79 -9.68 -18.55
N ILE A 134 -21.22 -9.60 -17.35
CA ILE A 134 -20.76 -10.79 -16.63
C ILE A 134 -21.90 -11.75 -16.31
N ARG A 135 -23.03 -11.22 -15.81
CA ARG A 135 -24.21 -12.03 -15.50
C ARG A 135 -24.83 -12.65 -16.75
N TYR A 136 -24.85 -11.90 -17.86
CA TYR A 136 -25.38 -12.38 -19.12
C TYR A 136 -24.47 -13.45 -19.74
N MET A 137 -23.19 -13.12 -19.98
CA MET A 137 -22.25 -13.97 -20.73
C MET A 137 -21.73 -15.17 -19.94
N TYR A 138 -21.39 -15.00 -18.65
CA TYR A 138 -20.74 -16.06 -17.87
C TYR A 138 -21.69 -16.83 -16.95
N ARG A 139 -22.83 -16.24 -16.55
CA ARG A 139 -23.83 -16.90 -15.70
C ARG A 139 -25.09 -17.34 -16.47
N GLY A 140 -25.30 -16.85 -17.69
CA GLY A 140 -26.47 -17.20 -18.51
C GLY A 140 -27.77 -16.58 -18.02
N ILE A 141 -27.72 -15.42 -17.34
CA ILE A 141 -28.91 -14.70 -16.88
C ILE A 141 -29.35 -13.73 -17.98
N ASP A 142 -30.42 -14.07 -18.71
CA ASP A 142 -30.98 -13.22 -19.78
C ASP A 142 -31.42 -11.83 -19.26
N HIS A 143 -31.98 -11.80 -18.06
CA HIS A 143 -32.45 -10.57 -17.39
C HIS A 143 -31.46 -10.18 -16.29
N ASN A 144 -30.31 -9.67 -16.71
CA ASN A 144 -29.17 -9.39 -15.84
C ASN A 144 -29.34 -8.24 -14.83
N TYR A 145 -30.35 -7.38 -15.01
CA TYR A 145 -30.66 -6.26 -14.12
C TYR A 145 -32.06 -6.32 -13.53
N THR A 146 -32.13 -6.11 -12.22
CA THR A 146 -33.36 -5.74 -11.50
C THR A 146 -33.76 -4.30 -11.77
N LEU A 147 -34.99 -3.91 -11.39
CA LEU A 147 -35.46 -2.54 -11.58
C LEU A 147 -34.57 -1.52 -10.85
N ASN A 148 -34.13 -1.83 -9.62
CA ASN A 148 -33.23 -0.97 -8.84
C ASN A 148 -31.87 -0.79 -9.53
N GLU A 149 -31.32 -1.86 -10.09
CA GLU A 149 -30.04 -1.80 -10.82
C GLU A 149 -30.17 -1.03 -12.13
N LYS A 150 -31.32 -1.13 -12.83
CA LYS A 150 -31.61 -0.28 -14.00
C LYS A 150 -31.70 1.20 -13.62
N TYR A 151 -32.35 1.53 -12.50
CA TYR A 151 -32.39 2.90 -11.98
C TYR A 151 -30.99 3.43 -11.64
N ASP A 152 -30.16 2.62 -10.97
CA ASP A 152 -28.79 3.00 -10.64
C ASP A 152 -27.91 3.18 -11.90
N LEU A 153 -28.08 2.31 -12.90
CA LEU A 153 -27.42 2.44 -14.21
C LEU A 153 -27.80 3.77 -14.90
N LEU A 154 -29.10 4.11 -14.94
CA LEU A 154 -29.60 5.36 -15.51
C LEU A 154 -29.17 6.59 -14.70
N PHE A 155 -29.12 6.47 -13.38
CA PHE A 155 -28.63 7.53 -12.49
C PHE A 155 -27.16 7.85 -12.78
N LYS A 156 -26.32 6.82 -12.90
CA LYS A 156 -24.89 6.96 -13.25
C LYS A 156 -24.70 7.53 -14.67
N LEU A 157 -25.54 7.13 -15.62
CA LEU A 157 -25.53 7.69 -16.98
C LEU A 157 -25.88 9.20 -16.95
N ARG A 158 -26.91 9.58 -16.18
CA ARG A 158 -27.30 10.98 -15.98
C ARG A 158 -26.19 11.79 -15.34
N GLU A 159 -25.49 11.27 -14.33
CA GLU A 159 -24.36 11.96 -13.71
C GLU A 159 -23.22 12.21 -14.71
N ASN A 160 -22.87 11.22 -15.54
CA ASN A 160 -21.87 11.40 -16.59
C ASN A 160 -22.29 12.50 -17.58
N TYR A 161 -23.55 12.49 -18.03
CA TYR A 161 -24.09 13.55 -18.88
C TYR A 161 -24.00 14.94 -18.23
N LEU A 162 -24.35 15.07 -16.95
CA LEU A 162 -24.27 16.34 -16.24
C LEU A 162 -22.83 16.83 -16.07
N ILE A 163 -21.89 15.92 -15.81
CA ILE A 163 -20.47 16.23 -15.68
C ILE A 163 -19.89 16.74 -17.01
N GLU A 164 -20.29 16.15 -18.12
CA GLU A 164 -19.87 16.59 -19.45
C GLU A 164 -20.53 17.90 -19.86
N ARG A 165 -21.81 18.09 -19.53
CA ARG A 165 -22.58 19.30 -19.89
C ARG A 165 -22.21 20.52 -19.06
N HIS A 166 -21.92 20.35 -17.77
CA HIS A 166 -21.63 21.43 -16.83
C HIS A 166 -20.22 21.25 -16.25
N PRO A 167 -19.19 21.89 -16.85
CA PRO A 167 -17.84 21.78 -16.33
C PRO A 167 -17.78 22.33 -14.91
N GLY A 168 -17.12 21.60 -14.02
CA GLY A 168 -16.99 22.02 -12.63
C GLY A 168 -18.19 21.70 -11.73
N ILE A 169 -19.23 21.03 -12.23
CA ILE A 169 -20.37 20.59 -11.40
C ILE A 169 -19.90 19.65 -10.28
N GLN A 170 -20.42 19.88 -9.08
CA GLN A 170 -20.05 19.18 -7.85
C GLN A 170 -21.29 18.83 -7.01
N TYR A 171 -21.06 18.20 -5.87
CA TYR A 171 -22.06 18.10 -4.81
C TYR A 171 -22.64 19.50 -4.50
N PRO A 172 -23.97 19.68 -4.43
CA PRO A 172 -25.01 18.67 -4.17
C PRO A 172 -25.63 17.97 -5.39
N PHE A 173 -25.28 18.34 -6.62
CA PHE A 173 -25.99 17.86 -7.82
C PHE A 173 -25.47 16.53 -8.36
N VAL A 174 -24.17 16.27 -8.18
CA VAL A 174 -23.51 15.01 -8.55
C VAL A 174 -22.59 14.56 -7.41
N TYR A 175 -22.38 13.24 -7.28
CA TYR A 175 -21.44 12.69 -6.30
C TYR A 175 -19.99 12.86 -6.79
N ARG A 176 -19.48 14.09 -6.68
CA ARG A 176 -18.11 14.47 -7.04
C ARG A 176 -17.65 15.65 -6.17
N GLN A 177 -16.43 15.57 -5.66
CA GLN A 177 -15.79 16.62 -4.87
C GLN A 177 -14.34 16.79 -5.33
N PHE A 178 -13.88 18.04 -5.46
CA PHE A 178 -12.48 18.36 -5.70
C PHE A 178 -12.16 19.76 -5.16
N ASN A 179 -10.93 19.96 -4.69
CA ASN A 179 -10.56 21.19 -3.98
C ASN A 179 -10.33 22.39 -4.91
N LYS A 180 -9.80 22.15 -6.11
CA LYS A 180 -9.46 23.23 -7.05
C LYS A 180 -10.67 23.61 -7.91
N LEU A 181 -11.41 24.63 -7.53
CA LEU A 181 -12.45 25.23 -8.37
C LEU A 181 -11.81 26.24 -9.32
N SER A 182 -12.15 26.18 -10.61
CA SER A 182 -11.65 27.10 -11.63
C SER A 182 -12.34 28.47 -11.59
N GLU A 183 -13.58 28.54 -11.11
CA GLU A 183 -14.42 29.73 -11.12
C GLU A 183 -14.80 30.09 -9.68
N GLN A 184 -13.87 30.72 -8.96
CA GLN A 184 -14.20 31.39 -7.70
C GLN A 184 -14.27 32.90 -7.99
N PRO A 185 -15.41 33.57 -7.74
CA PRO A 185 -15.48 35.01 -7.91
C PRO A 185 -14.51 35.69 -6.94
N ASP A 186 -13.86 36.77 -7.37
CA ASP A 186 -12.91 37.54 -6.54
C ASP A 186 -13.52 37.98 -5.20
N THR A 187 -14.84 38.18 -5.17
CA THR A 187 -15.60 38.46 -3.96
C THR A 187 -16.73 37.43 -3.79
N PHE A 188 -16.67 36.64 -2.72
CA PHE A 188 -17.73 35.70 -2.35
C PHE A 188 -18.73 36.35 -1.38
N PHE A 189 -20.01 36.38 -1.75
CA PHE A 189 -21.08 36.90 -0.89
C PHE A 189 -21.79 35.76 -0.16
N ALA A 190 -21.67 35.74 1.17
CA ALA A 190 -22.48 34.87 2.01
C ALA A 190 -23.82 35.54 2.33
N ARG A 191 -24.93 34.93 1.89
CA ARG A 191 -26.30 35.37 2.21
C ARG A 191 -27.04 34.27 2.95
N THR A 192 -27.95 34.64 3.84
CA THR A 192 -28.86 33.69 4.50
C THR A 192 -29.90 33.18 3.50
N TYR A 193 -30.18 31.89 3.54
CA TYR A 193 -31.27 31.30 2.75
C TYR A 193 -32.62 31.91 3.16
N PRO A 194 -33.58 32.07 2.22
CA PRO A 194 -34.92 32.51 2.56
C PRO A 194 -35.60 31.48 3.47
N THR A 195 -36.57 31.95 4.26
CA THR A 195 -37.44 31.05 5.03
C THR A 195 -38.12 30.05 4.08
N PRO A 196 -38.15 28.74 4.40
CA PRO A 196 -38.86 27.76 3.59
C PRO A 196 -40.30 28.18 3.34
N GLN A 197 -40.79 27.96 2.13
CA GLN A 197 -42.14 28.35 1.76
C GLN A 197 -43.15 27.56 2.60
N ALA A 198 -44.02 28.27 3.33
CA ALA A 198 -45.07 27.65 4.11
C ALA A 198 -46.01 26.87 3.18
N SER A 199 -46.11 25.56 3.41
CA SER A 199 -47.06 24.71 2.71
C SER A 199 -48.38 24.65 3.47
N PRO A 200 -49.54 24.75 2.80
CA PRO A 200 -50.82 24.54 3.45
C PRO A 200 -50.85 23.14 4.04
N HIS A 201 -51.21 23.04 5.31
CA HIS A 201 -51.39 21.79 6.04
C HIS A 201 -52.71 21.88 6.82
N PHE A 202 -53.36 20.74 7.03
CA PHE A 202 -54.56 20.71 7.84
C PHE A 202 -54.22 20.99 9.30
N GLU A 203 -54.97 21.88 9.94
CA GLU A 203 -54.92 22.03 11.40
C GLU A 203 -55.50 20.76 12.03
N HIS A 204 -54.68 19.96 12.70
CA HIS A 204 -55.19 18.95 13.61
C HIS A 204 -55.79 19.69 14.82
N HIS A 205 -57.09 19.94 14.78
CA HIS A 205 -57.86 20.28 15.98
C HIS A 205 -57.76 19.10 16.95
N GLY A 206 -56.81 19.20 17.88
CA GLY A 206 -56.75 18.33 19.05
C GLY A 206 -57.96 18.59 19.92
N ASN A 207 -59.07 17.90 19.64
CA ASN A 207 -60.08 17.62 20.66
C ASN A 207 -59.44 16.63 21.64
N GLY A 208 -58.84 17.20 22.69
CA GLY A 208 -58.54 16.45 23.90
C GLY A 208 -59.85 15.94 24.50
N HIS A 209 -60.07 14.63 24.41
CA HIS A 209 -60.93 13.89 25.32
C HIS A 209 -60.09 12.76 25.93
N HIS A 210 -59.50 13.09 27.07
CA HIS A 210 -59.18 12.15 28.15
C HIS A 210 -60.09 12.50 29.33
#